data_AF-X1HXI2-F1
#
_entry.id   AF-X1HXI2-F1
#
_cell.length_a   1.000
_cell.length_b   1.000
_cell.length_c   1.000
_cell.angle_alpha   90.00
_cell.angle_beta   90.00
_cell.angle_gamma   90.00
#
_symmetry.space_group_name_H-M   'P 1'
#
loop_
_entity.id
_entity.type
_entity.pdbx_description
1 polymer ?
#
loop_
_entity_poly.entity_id
_entity_poly.type
_entity_poly.pdbx_seq_one_letter_code
_entity_poly.pdbx_strand_id
1 'polypeptide(L)'
;MKGDEKVGILIGIIVGIPIVVIGYIVFKSVIGTVKGVRYWNRCKEKYASLIANGLSSEEALLEISKKRRPDLADIVHFAIARKFNNIHLLVNFHVNALIDYAKSDDDAALDVLENTTIEHFGGYRYKVRTKWDKVLRK
;
A
#
# COMPACT_ATOMS: atom_id res chain seq x y z
N MET A 1 51.15 1.56 -25.92
CA MET A 1 50.36 1.88 -24.70
C MET A 1 48.91 2.17 -25.07
N LYS A 2 48.12 1.15 -25.47
CA LYS A 2 46.71 1.30 -25.89
C LYS A 2 45.79 0.22 -25.27
N GLY A 3 46.33 -0.58 -24.35
CA GLY A 3 45.68 -1.74 -23.73
C GLY A 3 45.05 -1.45 -22.38
N ASP A 4 45.58 -0.48 -21.62
CA ASP A 4 45.18 -0.26 -20.22
C ASP A 4 43.92 0.61 -20.09
N GLU A 5 43.67 1.50 -21.06
CA GLU A 5 42.53 2.43 -21.04
C GLU A 5 41.19 1.71 -21.26
N LYS A 6 41.17 0.65 -22.08
CA LYS A 6 39.96 -0.15 -22.32
C LYS A 6 39.59 -1.05 -21.13
N VAL A 7 40.58 -1.48 -20.35
CA VAL A 7 40.37 -2.35 -19.17
C VAL A 7 39.78 -1.54 -18.01
N GLY A 8 40.25 -0.30 -17.79
CA GLY A 8 39.69 0.59 -16.78
C GLY A 8 38.22 0.97 -17.02
N ILE A 9 37.84 1.21 -18.28
CA ILE A 9 36.46 1.52 -18.66
C ILE A 9 35.55 0.29 -18.48
N LEU A 10 36.03 -0.92 -18.85
CA LEU A 10 35.25 -2.15 -18.70
C LEU A 10 35.00 -2.50 -17.23
N ILE A 11 36.03 -2.35 -16.36
CA ILE A 11 35.89 -2.58 -14.91
C ILE A 11 34.97 -1.52 -14.27
N GLY A 12 35.06 -0.26 -14.68
CA GLY A 12 34.18 0.82 -14.21
C GLY A 12 32.71 0.61 -14.57
N ILE A 13 32.42 0.06 -15.75
CA ILE A 13 31.06 -0.31 -16.18
C ILE A 13 30.53 -1.52 -15.40
N ILE A 14 31.36 -2.55 -15.21
CA ILE A 14 30.98 -3.80 -14.51
C ILE A 14 30.73 -3.55 -13.02
N VAL A 15 31.44 -2.61 -12.38
CA VAL A 15 31.25 -2.28 -10.95
C VAL A 15 30.24 -1.14 -10.75
N GLY A 16 30.21 -0.15 -11.65
CA GLY A 16 29.35 1.03 -11.53
C GLY A 16 27.86 0.73 -11.75
N ILE A 17 27.52 -0.08 -12.77
CA ILE A 17 26.12 -0.44 -13.07
C ILE A 17 25.44 -1.16 -11.89
N PRO A 18 26.01 -2.23 -11.29
CA PRO A 18 25.36 -2.90 -10.17
C PRO A 18 25.21 -2.00 -8.93
N ILE A 19 26.16 -1.08 -8.66
CA ILE A 19 26.04 -0.14 -7.54
C ILE A 19 24.88 0.84 -7.76
N VAL A 20 24.71 1.37 -8.98
CA VAL A 20 23.60 2.27 -9.31
C VAL A 20 22.25 1.55 -9.23
N VAL A 21 22.18 0.29 -9.70
CA VAL A 21 20.97 -0.52 -9.63
C VAL A 21 20.60 -0.84 -8.18
N ILE A 22 21.56 -1.28 -7.35
CA ILE A 22 21.34 -1.54 -5.93
C ILE A 22 20.93 -0.25 -5.20
N GLY A 23 21.63 0.86 -5.46
CA GLY A 23 21.30 2.17 -4.91
C GLY A 23 19.89 2.62 -5.28
N TYR A 24 19.46 2.42 -6.53
CA TYR A 24 18.12 2.73 -6.99
C TYR A 24 17.04 1.86 -6.33
N ILE A 25 17.28 0.55 -6.19
CA ILE A 25 16.36 -0.38 -5.52
C ILE A 25 16.21 -0.03 -4.04
N VAL A 26 17.32 0.23 -3.34
CA VAL A 26 17.31 0.65 -1.93
C VAL A 26 16.60 2.00 -1.78
N PHE A 27 16.91 2.98 -2.64
CA PHE A 27 16.29 4.30 -2.61
C PHE A 27 14.77 4.25 -2.86
N LYS A 28 14.32 3.45 -3.84
CA LYS A 28 12.89 3.18 -4.08
C LYS A 28 12.23 2.53 -2.87
N SER A 29 12.90 1.58 -2.22
CA SER A 29 12.38 0.87 -1.05
C SER A 29 12.27 1.77 0.17
N VAL A 30 13.27 2.63 0.40
CA VAL A 30 13.27 3.65 1.47
C VAL A 30 12.18 4.68 1.20
N ILE A 31 12.06 5.20 -0.03
CA ILE A 31 10.99 6.14 -0.39
C ILE A 31 9.60 5.51 -0.24
N GLY A 32 9.43 4.26 -0.67
CA GLY A 32 8.18 3.53 -0.51
C GLY A 32 7.79 3.40 0.97
N THR A 33 8.76 3.07 1.83
CA THR A 33 8.58 2.97 3.27
C THR A 33 8.22 4.33 3.89
N VAL A 34 8.95 5.39 3.55
CA VAL A 34 8.71 6.75 4.05
C VAL A 34 7.36 7.31 3.59
N LYS A 35 6.97 7.07 2.32
CA LYS A 35 5.64 7.44 1.81
C LYS A 35 4.53 6.68 2.53
N GLY A 36 4.72 5.38 2.79
CA GLY A 36 3.79 4.56 3.56
C GLY A 36 3.59 5.07 4.99
N VAL A 37 4.68 5.38 5.71
CA VAL A 37 4.65 5.91 7.08
C VAL A 37 4.00 7.30 7.13
N ARG A 38 4.34 8.19 6.19
CA ARG A 38 3.72 9.52 6.12
C ARG A 38 2.22 9.45 5.82
N TYR A 39 1.83 8.54 4.93
CA TYR A 39 0.42 8.29 4.64
C TYR A 39 -0.32 7.75 5.87
N TRP A 40 0.28 6.78 6.55
CA TRP A 40 -0.22 6.21 7.80
C TRP A 40 -0.50 7.30 8.84
N ASN A 41 0.48 8.15 9.13
CA ASN A 41 0.33 9.23 10.12
C ASN A 41 -0.79 10.19 9.75
N ARG A 42 -0.89 10.59 8.47
CA ARG A 42 -1.96 11.47 7.98
C ARG A 42 -3.35 10.84 8.15
N CYS A 43 -3.50 9.56 7.85
CA CYS A 43 -4.77 8.85 8.04
C CYS A 43 -5.13 8.76 9.52
N LYS A 44 -4.15 8.50 10.39
CA LYS A 44 -4.36 8.45 11.85
C LYS A 44 -4.80 9.81 12.41
N GLU A 45 -4.12 10.89 12.05
CA GLU A 45 -4.48 12.25 12.47
C GLU A 45 -5.88 12.64 11.97
N LYS A 46 -6.18 12.35 10.70
CA LYS A 46 -7.49 12.63 10.12
C LYS A 46 -8.59 11.83 10.79
N TYR A 47 -8.35 10.55 11.08
CA TYR A 47 -9.28 9.69 11.82
C TYR A 47 -9.57 10.28 13.19
N ALA A 48 -8.54 10.58 13.97
CA ALA A 48 -8.70 11.18 15.30
C ALA A 48 -9.48 12.50 15.26
N SER A 49 -9.22 13.35 14.27
CA SER A 49 -9.97 14.59 14.06
C SER A 49 -11.45 14.35 13.72
N LEU A 50 -11.76 13.36 12.87
CA LEU A 50 -13.14 13.03 12.52
C LEU A 50 -13.92 12.50 13.73
N ILE A 51 -13.30 11.63 14.53
CA ILE A 51 -13.89 11.15 15.79
C ILE A 51 -14.12 12.31 16.76
N ALA A 52 -13.14 13.22 16.92
CA ALA A 52 -13.27 14.39 17.79
C ALA A 52 -14.39 15.34 17.34
N ASN A 53 -14.71 15.37 16.05
CA ASN A 53 -15.81 16.15 15.48
C ASN A 53 -17.17 15.43 15.59
N GLY A 54 -17.24 14.27 16.25
CA GLY A 54 -18.49 13.57 16.54
C GLY A 54 -18.90 12.51 15.50
N LEU A 55 -18.05 12.20 14.51
CA LEU A 55 -18.33 11.08 13.60
C LEU A 55 -18.14 9.76 14.32
N SER A 56 -18.96 8.77 13.96
CA SER A 56 -18.73 7.38 14.34
C SER A 56 -17.46 6.83 13.70
N SER A 57 -16.91 5.76 14.29
CA SER A 57 -15.76 5.06 13.72
C SER A 57 -15.99 4.62 12.28
N GLU A 58 -17.19 4.14 11.95
CA GLU A 58 -17.53 3.70 10.59
C GLU A 58 -17.54 4.86 9.59
N GLU A 59 -18.18 5.98 9.93
CA GLU A 59 -18.21 7.18 9.09
C GLU A 59 -16.80 7.76 8.89
N ALA A 60 -15.98 7.77 9.95
CA ALA A 60 -14.61 8.25 9.86
C ALA A 60 -13.73 7.35 8.95
N LEU A 61 -13.96 6.03 8.99
CA LEU A 61 -13.27 5.07 8.11
C LEU A 61 -13.73 5.22 6.66
N LEU A 62 -15.03 5.43 6.44
CA LEU A 62 -15.62 5.68 5.14
C LEU A 62 -15.01 6.93 4.49
N GLU A 63 -14.97 8.05 5.21
CA GLU A 63 -14.36 9.31 4.77
C GLU A 63 -12.89 9.13 4.35
N ILE A 64 -12.12 8.38 5.15
CA ILE A 64 -10.72 8.10 4.83
C ILE A 64 -10.59 7.22 3.58
N SER A 65 -11.48 6.24 3.43
CA SER A 65 -11.49 5.38 2.24
C SER A 65 -11.81 6.17 0.98
N LYS A 66 -12.86 7.00 1.00
CA LYS A 66 -13.27 7.85 -0.12
C LYS A 66 -12.17 8.83 -0.52
N LYS A 67 -11.51 9.44 0.46
CA LYS A 67 -10.40 10.36 0.19
C LYS A 67 -9.20 9.69 -0.49
N ARG A 68 -8.97 8.40 -0.22
CA ARG A 68 -7.84 7.66 -0.80
C ARG A 68 -8.14 7.16 -2.20
N ARG A 69 -9.36 6.67 -2.44
CA ARG A 69 -9.79 6.09 -3.71
C ARG A 69 -11.10 6.74 -4.16
N PRO A 70 -11.11 8.06 -4.47
CA PRO A 70 -12.32 8.75 -4.89
C PRO A 70 -12.86 8.25 -6.23
N ASP A 71 -12.07 7.41 -6.92
CA ASP A 71 -12.40 6.72 -8.15
C ASP A 71 -13.33 5.51 -7.96
N LEU A 72 -13.44 4.97 -6.74
CA LEU A 72 -14.30 3.81 -6.47
C LEU A 72 -15.72 4.26 -6.10
N ALA A 73 -16.70 3.41 -6.40
CA ALA A 73 -18.08 3.67 -6.00
C ALA A 73 -18.26 3.63 -4.48
N ASP A 74 -19.25 4.39 -4.01
CA ASP A 74 -19.62 4.46 -2.59
C ASP A 74 -19.89 3.09 -1.97
N ILE A 75 -20.50 2.16 -2.73
CA ILE A 75 -20.77 0.79 -2.28
C ILE A 75 -19.50 0.02 -1.92
N VAL A 76 -18.41 0.22 -2.68
CA VAL A 76 -17.11 -0.38 -2.41
C VAL A 76 -16.53 0.20 -1.13
N HIS A 77 -16.63 1.52 -0.95
CA HIS A 77 -16.18 2.18 0.28
C HIS A 77 -16.91 1.70 1.53
N PHE A 78 -18.23 1.53 1.44
CA PHE A 78 -19.01 0.94 2.54
C PHE A 78 -18.56 -0.49 2.84
N ALA A 79 -18.35 -1.32 1.82
CA ALA A 79 -17.87 -2.69 2.01
C ALA A 79 -16.48 -2.73 2.69
N ILE A 80 -15.58 -1.84 2.28
CA ILE A 80 -14.24 -1.69 2.89
C ILE A 80 -14.36 -1.26 4.36
N ALA A 81 -15.09 -0.18 4.64
CA ALA A 81 -15.23 0.36 5.99
C ALA A 81 -15.88 -0.66 6.94
N ARG A 82 -16.88 -1.40 6.46
CA ARG A 82 -17.56 -2.45 7.22
C ARG A 82 -16.66 -3.64 7.52
N LYS A 83 -15.81 -4.05 6.57
CA LYS A 83 -14.87 -5.16 6.77
C LYS A 83 -13.71 -4.80 7.71
N PHE A 84 -13.25 -3.56 7.67
CA PHE A 84 -12.12 -3.11 8.47
C PHE A 84 -12.55 -2.13 9.57
N ASN A 85 -12.90 -2.65 10.74
CA ASN A 85 -13.32 -1.87 11.92
C ASN A 85 -12.21 -1.03 12.59
N ASN A 86 -11.03 -0.93 11.99
CA ASN A 86 -9.88 -0.23 12.55
C ASN A 86 -9.09 0.46 11.45
N ILE A 87 -8.70 1.71 11.70
CA ILE A 87 -7.90 2.53 10.79
C ILE A 87 -6.57 1.85 10.39
N HIS A 88 -5.95 1.09 11.30
CA HIS A 88 -4.77 0.26 11.04
C HIS A 88 -4.99 -0.74 9.91
N LEU A 89 -6.13 -1.44 9.95
CA LEU A 89 -6.46 -2.46 8.97
C LEU A 89 -6.90 -1.82 7.65
N LEU A 90 -7.69 -0.76 7.70
CA LEU A 90 -8.13 -0.04 6.52
C LEU A 90 -6.95 0.54 5.74
N VAL A 91 -6.02 1.23 6.41
CA VAL A 91 -4.84 1.79 5.73
C VAL A 91 -3.95 0.68 5.19
N ASN A 92 -3.77 -0.41 5.93
CA ASN A 92 -2.97 -1.55 5.48
C ASN A 92 -3.58 -2.16 4.20
N PHE A 93 -4.90 -2.32 4.15
CA PHE A 93 -5.61 -2.76 2.95
C PHE A 93 -5.40 -1.79 1.77
N HIS A 94 -5.59 -0.49 1.97
CA HIS A 94 -5.37 0.53 0.94
C HIS A 94 -3.93 0.61 0.43
N VAL A 95 -2.96 0.35 1.30
CA VAL A 95 -1.53 0.45 0.96
C VAL A 95 -0.98 -0.82 0.34
N ASN A 96 -1.49 -2.01 0.70
CA ASN A 96 -0.88 -3.28 0.33
C ASN A 96 -1.76 -4.18 -0.55
N ALA A 97 -3.10 -4.05 -0.47
CA ALA A 97 -4.03 -4.90 -1.22
C ALA A 97 -4.66 -4.13 -2.38
N LEU A 98 -5.05 -2.87 -2.16
CA LEU A 98 -5.69 -2.00 -3.15
C LEU A 98 -4.69 -1.19 -4.01
N ILE A 99 -3.40 -1.59 -4.05
CA ILE A 99 -2.40 -1.01 -4.97
C ILE A 99 -2.87 -1.21 -6.42
N ASP A 100 -2.20 -0.55 -7.36
CA ASP A 100 -2.29 -0.53 -8.84
C ASP A 100 -3.19 -1.54 -9.57
N TYR A 101 -3.33 -2.78 -9.08
CA TYR A 101 -4.23 -3.81 -9.60
C TYR A 101 -5.70 -3.35 -9.72
N ALA A 102 -6.24 -2.69 -8.69
CA ALA A 102 -7.66 -2.32 -8.67
C ALA A 102 -7.91 -0.88 -9.13
N LYS A 103 -6.99 -0.26 -9.89
CA LYS A 103 -7.15 1.13 -10.34
C LYS A 103 -8.41 1.26 -11.20
N SER A 104 -9.39 2.00 -10.67
CA SER A 104 -10.63 2.37 -11.37
C SER A 104 -11.58 1.23 -11.74
N ASP A 105 -11.48 0.06 -11.10
CA ASP A 105 -12.41 -1.05 -11.30
C ASP A 105 -13.00 -1.48 -9.95
N ASP A 106 -14.30 -1.23 -9.79
CA ASP A 106 -15.06 -1.58 -8.60
C ASP A 106 -15.15 -3.09 -8.39
N ASP A 107 -15.28 -3.87 -9.46
CA ASP A 107 -15.36 -5.33 -9.38
C ASP A 107 -14.01 -5.93 -8.96
N ALA A 108 -12.91 -5.41 -9.51
CA ALA A 108 -11.57 -5.77 -9.07
C ALA A 108 -11.32 -5.38 -7.60
N ALA A 109 -11.81 -4.22 -7.17
CA ALA A 109 -11.70 -3.78 -5.78
C ALA A 109 -12.51 -4.68 -4.82
N LEU A 110 -13.71 -5.10 -5.22
CA LEU A 110 -14.55 -6.03 -4.47
C LEU A 110 -13.95 -7.44 -4.43
N ASP A 111 -13.36 -7.94 -5.52
CA ASP A 111 -12.72 -9.25 -5.56
C ASP A 111 -11.46 -9.30 -4.68
N VAL A 112 -10.64 -8.24 -4.72
CA VAL A 112 -9.53 -8.07 -3.79
C VAL A 112 -10.05 -8.04 -2.35
N LEU A 113 -11.11 -7.26 -2.08
CA LEU A 113 -11.71 -7.16 -0.76
C LEU A 113 -12.19 -8.53 -0.28
N GLU A 114 -12.91 -9.30 -1.11
CA GLU A 114 -13.42 -10.63 -0.78
C GLU A 114 -12.29 -11.59 -0.39
N ASN A 115 -11.21 -11.59 -1.18
CA ASN A 115 -10.06 -12.47 -0.99
C ASN A 115 -9.04 -11.96 0.04
N THR A 116 -9.30 -10.81 0.66
CA THR A 116 -8.54 -10.29 1.77
C THR A 116 -9.07 -10.80 3.12
N THR A 117 -8.19 -11.37 3.94
CA THR A 117 -8.49 -11.80 5.31
C THR A 117 -7.71 -10.96 6.33
N ILE A 118 -8.31 -10.78 7.51
CA ILE A 118 -7.64 -10.21 8.68
C ILE A 118 -7.04 -11.39 9.45
N GLU A 119 -5.72 -11.49 9.45
CA GLU A 119 -4.97 -12.53 10.16
C GLU A 119 -4.46 -11.98 11.49
N HIS A 120 -4.57 -12.78 12.56
CA HIS A 120 -4.06 -12.49 13.89
C HIS A 120 -2.69 -13.12 14.09
N PHE A 121 -1.71 -12.33 14.56
CA PHE A 121 -0.32 -12.77 14.71
C PHE A 121 0.17 -12.70 16.17
N GLY A 122 -0.75 -12.75 17.14
CA GLY A 122 -0.46 -12.70 18.58
C GLY A 122 -0.69 -11.33 19.22
N GLY A 123 -1.17 -11.34 20.47
CA GLY A 123 -1.52 -10.13 21.22
C GLY A 123 -2.67 -9.34 20.57
N TYR A 124 -2.52 -8.02 20.42
CA TYR A 124 -3.47 -7.15 19.71
C TYR A 124 -3.02 -6.81 18.27
N ARG A 125 -2.15 -7.64 17.68
CA ARG A 125 -1.57 -7.39 16.36
C ARG A 125 -2.34 -8.13 15.28
N TYR A 126 -2.87 -7.36 14.33
CA TYR A 126 -3.62 -7.83 13.19
C TYR A 126 -2.93 -7.39 11.90
N LYS A 127 -2.98 -8.23 10.86
CA LYS A 127 -2.47 -7.91 9.53
C LYS A 127 -3.50 -8.27 8.47
N VAL A 128 -3.53 -7.47 7.42
CA VAL A 128 -4.33 -7.71 6.24
C VAL A 128 -3.52 -8.58 5.28
N ARG A 129 -4.11 -9.68 4.81
CA ARG A 129 -3.50 -10.56 3.79
C ARG A 129 -4.48 -10.84 2.67
N THR A 130 -4.06 -10.60 1.44
CA THR A 130 -4.82 -10.93 0.24
C THR A 130 -4.34 -12.24 -0.37
N LYS A 131 -5.27 -13.13 -0.69
CA LYS A 131 -5.00 -14.37 -1.42
C LYS A 131 -4.92 -14.09 -2.93
N TRP A 132 -3.78 -13.57 -3.36
CA TRP A 132 -3.55 -13.15 -4.75
C TRP A 132 -3.71 -14.27 -5.77
N ASP A 133 -3.45 -15.53 -5.38
CA ASP A 133 -3.67 -16.70 -6.22
C ASP A 133 -5.14 -16.91 -6.61
N LYS A 134 -6.08 -16.40 -5.80
CA LYS A 134 -7.51 -16.43 -6.11
C LYS A 134 -7.95 -15.24 -6.96
N VAL A 135 -7.38 -14.07 -6.69
CA VAL A 135 -7.66 -12.83 -7.42
C VAL A 135 -7.16 -12.91 -8.87
N LEU A 136 -5.97 -13.48 -9.09
CA LEU A 136 -5.33 -13.51 -10.42
C LEU A 136 -5.75 -14.69 -11.31
N ARG A 137 -6.62 -15.58 -10.85
CA ARG A 137 -7.07 -16.77 -11.61
C ARG A 137 -8.47 -16.66 -12.21
N LYS A 138 -9.15 -15.54 -12.01
CA LYS A 138 -10.39 -15.19 -12.70
C LYS A 138 -10.06 -14.52 -14.03
#